data_AF-A0A3P7H0C9-F1
#
_entry.id   AF-A0A3P7H0C9-F1
#
_cell.length_a   1.000
_cell.length_b   1.000
_cell.length_c   1.000
_cell.angle_alpha   90.00
_cell.angle_beta   90.00
_cell.angle_gamma   90.00
#
_symmetry.space_group_name_H-M   'P 1'
#
loop_
_entity.id
_entity.type
_entity.pdbx_description
1 polymer ?
#
loop_
_entity_poly.entity_id
_entity_poly.type
_entity_poly.pdbx_seq_one_letter_code
_entity_poly.pdbx_strand_id
1 'polypeptide(L)'
;MFFFSGFDPSKVVSYLCSTGVLSYPGGLPSSLIASGQQWDFPNAWAPTTWVVIQGLRATGQQELAKRIAGKWVRKNYDMWISSGGRMFEKYNVASKCVNGVAGGGEYEVQEGFGWTNGVILDLLLTYGADLSFSPEEVVDSAYESETDSESGRSSSPTSVASYAI
;
A
#
# COMPACT_ATOMS: atom_id res chain seq x y z
N MET A 1 -20.37 -7.89 -17.79
CA MET A 1 -19.09 -7.74 -18.52
C MET A 1 -18.93 -8.95 -19.43
N PHE A 2 -18.64 -8.75 -20.71
CA PHE A 2 -18.44 -9.86 -21.66
C PHE A 2 -16.94 -10.12 -21.80
N PHE A 3 -16.49 -11.33 -21.48
CA PHE A 3 -15.12 -11.77 -21.76
C PHE A 3 -15.08 -12.46 -23.12
N PHE A 4 -14.04 -12.20 -23.91
CA PHE A 4 -13.83 -12.87 -25.19
C PHE A 4 -13.60 -14.37 -24.96
N SER A 5 -14.09 -15.21 -25.87
CA SER A 5 -13.87 -16.66 -25.84
C SER A 5 -12.37 -16.96 -25.76
N GLY A 6 -11.94 -17.66 -24.71
CA GLY A 6 -10.55 -18.07 -24.48
C GLY A 6 -9.77 -17.24 -23.45
N PHE A 7 -10.33 -16.15 -22.91
CA PHE A 7 -9.72 -15.48 -21.76
C PHE A 7 -9.94 -16.31 -20.48
N ASP A 8 -8.83 -16.71 -19.85
CA ASP A 8 -8.84 -17.41 -18.56
C ASP A 8 -8.19 -16.52 -17.47
N PRO A 9 -8.98 -15.89 -16.58
CA PRO A 9 -8.46 -15.02 -15.54
C PRO A 9 -7.58 -15.75 -14.52
N SER A 10 -7.70 -17.07 -14.41
CA SER A 10 -6.90 -17.90 -13.49
C SER A 10 -5.42 -17.85 -13.85
N LYS A 11 -5.07 -17.62 -15.12
CA LYS A 11 -3.68 -17.44 -15.56
C LYS A 11 -3.06 -16.15 -15.02
N VAL A 12 -3.84 -15.07 -14.97
CA VAL A 12 -3.39 -13.79 -14.38
C VAL A 12 -3.18 -13.96 -12.87
N VAL A 13 -4.12 -14.60 -12.19
CA VAL A 13 -4.00 -14.89 -10.75
C VAL A 13 -2.78 -15.76 -10.46
N SER A 14 -2.58 -16.82 -11.26
CA SER A 14 -1.42 -17.72 -11.13
C SER A 14 -0.11 -16.95 -11.29
N TYR A 15 -0.02 -16.04 -12.27
CA TYR A 15 1.14 -15.18 -12.47
C TYR A 15 1.40 -14.26 -11.26
N LEU A 16 0.36 -13.61 -10.72
CA LEU A 16 0.50 -12.77 -9.51
C LEU A 16 0.99 -13.59 -8.31
N CYS A 17 0.51 -14.83 -8.15
CA CYS A 17 0.94 -15.72 -7.09
C CYS A 17 2.38 -16.22 -7.27
N SER A 18 2.77 -16.61 -8.48
CA SER A 18 4.08 -17.24 -8.74
C SER A 18 5.24 -16.25 -8.81
N THR A 19 4.97 -14.98 -9.14
CA THR A 19 6.01 -13.95 -9.28
C THR A 19 6.47 -13.35 -7.95
N GLY A 20 5.74 -13.61 -6.86
CA GLY A 20 6.01 -12.99 -5.56
C GLY A 20 5.57 -11.52 -5.44
N VAL A 21 4.95 -10.94 -6.48
CA VAL A 21 4.48 -9.54 -6.49
C VAL A 21 3.44 -9.25 -5.39
N LEU A 22 2.74 -10.28 -4.93
CA LEU A 22 1.77 -10.17 -3.83
C LEU A 22 2.41 -10.08 -2.43
N SER A 23 3.72 -10.26 -2.31
CA SER A 23 4.42 -10.26 -1.01
C SER A 23 4.60 -8.86 -0.42
N TYR A 24 4.68 -7.83 -1.28
CA TYR A 24 5.01 -6.47 -0.84
C TYR A 24 3.92 -5.87 0.07
N PRO A 25 4.31 -5.23 1.19
CA PRO A 25 3.36 -4.78 2.21
C PRO A 25 2.44 -3.66 1.73
N GLY A 26 2.93 -2.74 0.89
CA GLY A 26 2.16 -1.57 0.45
C GLY A 26 1.29 -1.79 -0.79
N GLY A 27 1.29 -2.98 -1.38
CA GLY A 27 0.54 -3.29 -2.60
C GLY A 27 1.44 -3.74 -3.75
N LEU A 28 0.99 -3.55 -4.98
CA LEU A 28 1.67 -4.04 -6.18
C LEU A 28 2.65 -2.98 -6.71
N PRO A 29 3.95 -3.26 -6.81
CA PRO A 29 4.86 -2.36 -7.51
C PRO A 29 4.55 -2.35 -9.01
N SER A 30 4.95 -1.27 -9.68
CA SER A 30 4.75 -1.09 -11.13
C SER A 30 5.46 -2.16 -11.95
N SER A 31 6.61 -2.63 -11.45
CA SER A 31 7.38 -3.74 -11.98
C SER A 31 8.17 -4.43 -10.85
N LEU A 32 8.87 -5.52 -11.20
CA LEU A 32 9.86 -6.15 -10.32
C LEU A 32 11.30 -5.71 -10.63
N ILE A 33 11.47 -4.71 -11.51
CA ILE A 33 12.77 -4.22 -11.98
C ILE A 33 13.10 -2.94 -11.22
N ALA A 34 14.23 -2.90 -10.52
CA ALA A 34 14.70 -1.73 -9.80
C ALA A 34 15.56 -0.83 -10.72
N SER A 35 14.94 -0.19 -11.70
CA SER A 35 15.66 0.63 -12.70
C SER A 35 16.05 2.03 -12.20
N GLY A 36 15.44 2.48 -11.09
CA GLY A 36 15.52 3.87 -10.63
C GLY A 36 14.55 4.82 -11.34
N GLN A 37 13.74 4.33 -12.28
CA GLN A 37 12.69 5.10 -12.95
C GLN A 37 11.39 5.12 -12.13
N GLN A 38 10.52 6.10 -12.41
CA GLN A 38 9.31 6.31 -11.59
C GLN A 38 8.28 5.18 -11.73
N TRP A 39 8.26 4.50 -12.87
CA TRP A 39 7.30 3.44 -13.23
C TRP A 39 7.87 2.03 -13.00
N ASP A 40 8.77 1.89 -12.04
CA ASP A 40 9.48 0.66 -11.75
C ASP A 40 9.58 0.41 -10.24
N PHE A 41 10.08 -0.76 -9.85
CA PHE A 41 10.29 -1.09 -8.44
C PHE A 41 11.15 -0.01 -7.73
N PRO A 42 10.75 0.46 -6.53
CA PRO A 42 9.69 -0.05 -5.65
C PRO A 42 8.36 0.73 -5.75
N ASN A 43 8.19 1.59 -6.76
CA ASN A 43 7.07 2.50 -6.84
C ASN A 43 5.79 1.80 -7.33
N ALA A 44 4.68 2.19 -6.75
CA ALA A 44 3.34 1.85 -7.19
C ALA A 44 2.50 3.12 -7.39
N TRP A 45 1.58 3.04 -8.35
CA TRP A 45 0.70 4.14 -8.71
C TRP A 45 -0.76 3.73 -8.52
N ALA A 46 -1.58 4.69 -8.11
CA ALA A 46 -3.01 4.49 -7.93
C ALA A 46 -3.73 3.92 -9.17
N PRO A 47 -3.53 4.46 -10.40
CA PRO A 47 -4.26 3.99 -11.57
C PRO A 47 -3.97 2.53 -11.92
N THR A 48 -2.70 2.10 -11.90
CA THR A 48 -2.34 0.71 -12.22
C THR A 48 -2.83 -0.26 -11.15
N THR A 49 -2.73 0.14 -9.88
CA THR A 49 -3.30 -0.62 -8.75
C THR A 49 -4.80 -0.81 -8.91
N TRP A 50 -5.53 0.26 -9.24
CA TRP A 50 -6.97 0.22 -9.44
C TRP A 50 -7.38 -0.67 -10.61
N VAL A 51 -6.69 -0.58 -11.76
CA VAL A 51 -6.96 -1.44 -12.92
C VAL A 51 -6.86 -2.93 -12.56
N VAL A 52 -5.84 -3.33 -11.79
CA VAL A 52 -5.69 -4.72 -11.34
C VAL A 52 -6.83 -5.12 -10.40
N ILE A 53 -7.17 -4.28 -9.41
CA ILE A 53 -8.28 -4.53 -8.48
C ILE A 53 -9.60 -4.70 -9.24
N GLN A 54 -9.89 -3.82 -10.20
CA GLN A 54 -11.10 -3.89 -11.03
C GLN A 54 -11.13 -5.14 -11.90
N GLY A 55 -10.01 -5.51 -12.51
CA GLY A 55 -9.91 -6.74 -13.30
C GLY A 55 -10.19 -7.99 -12.46
N LEU A 56 -9.65 -8.03 -11.24
CA LEU A 56 -9.89 -9.13 -10.29
C LEU A 56 -11.36 -9.17 -9.84
N ARG A 57 -11.96 -8.03 -9.49
CA ARG A 57 -13.39 -7.91 -9.16
C ARG A 57 -14.28 -8.41 -10.30
N ALA A 58 -13.99 -7.97 -11.52
CA ALA A 58 -14.75 -8.33 -12.71
C ALA A 58 -14.66 -9.81 -13.09
N THR A 59 -13.62 -10.50 -12.62
CA THR A 59 -13.33 -11.91 -12.92
C THR A 59 -13.62 -12.85 -11.74
N GLY A 60 -14.31 -12.35 -10.70
CA GLY A 60 -14.73 -13.15 -9.55
C GLY A 60 -13.66 -13.37 -8.48
N GLN A 61 -12.50 -12.73 -8.60
CA GLN A 61 -11.37 -12.88 -7.68
C GLN A 61 -11.45 -11.89 -6.50
N GLN A 62 -12.59 -11.89 -5.81
CA GLN A 62 -12.95 -10.85 -4.84
C GLN A 62 -11.99 -10.78 -3.65
N GLU A 63 -11.60 -11.92 -3.08
CA GLU A 63 -10.70 -11.96 -1.93
C GLU A 63 -9.30 -11.43 -2.27
N LEU A 64 -8.79 -11.75 -3.46
CA LEU A 64 -7.50 -11.23 -3.89
C LEU A 64 -7.58 -9.71 -4.16
N ALA A 65 -8.67 -9.25 -4.78
CA ALA A 65 -8.92 -7.83 -4.98
C ALA A 65 -8.97 -7.08 -3.65
N LYS A 66 -9.72 -7.60 -2.66
CA LYS A 66 -9.82 -7.05 -1.30
C LYS A 66 -8.45 -7.03 -0.60
N ARG A 67 -7.66 -8.10 -0.71
CA ARG A 67 -6.31 -8.15 -0.13
C ARG A 67 -5.38 -7.07 -0.70
N ILE A 68 -5.38 -6.88 -2.02
CA ILE A 68 -4.56 -5.85 -2.67
C ILE A 68 -5.06 -4.45 -2.28
N ALA A 69 -6.38 -4.24 -2.27
CA ALA A 69 -6.99 -2.98 -1.85
C ALA A 69 -6.64 -2.63 -0.39
N GLY A 70 -6.74 -3.59 0.53
CA GLY A 70 -6.39 -3.39 1.94
C GLY A 70 -4.94 -2.94 2.13
N LYS A 71 -3.99 -3.55 1.40
CA LYS A 71 -2.58 -3.12 1.41
C LYS A 71 -2.40 -1.69 0.90
N TRP A 72 -3.05 -1.35 -0.21
CA TRP A 72 -2.98 -0.01 -0.78
C TRP A 72 -3.59 1.05 0.14
N VAL A 73 -4.79 0.78 0.68
CA VAL A 73 -5.47 1.65 1.66
C VAL A 73 -4.60 1.85 2.88
N ARG A 74 -4.00 0.78 3.44
CA ARG A 74 -3.09 0.90 4.58
C ARG A 74 -1.91 1.80 4.28
N LYS A 75 -1.22 1.58 3.16
CA LYS A 75 -0.04 2.38 2.79
C LYS A 75 -0.38 3.86 2.62
N ASN A 76 -1.52 4.15 2.02
CA ASN A 76 -1.99 5.52 1.84
C ASN A 76 -2.36 6.16 3.18
N TYR A 77 -3.05 5.44 4.06
CA TYR A 77 -3.43 5.91 5.39
C TYR A 77 -2.21 6.20 6.27
N ASP A 78 -1.25 5.27 6.33
CA ASP A 78 -0.04 5.44 7.13
C ASP A 78 0.75 6.69 6.67
N MET A 79 0.87 6.89 5.36
CA MET A 79 1.50 8.08 4.77
C MET A 79 0.71 9.36 5.01
N TRP A 80 -0.62 9.29 4.97
CA TRP A 80 -1.50 10.43 5.24
C TRP A 80 -1.32 10.91 6.68
N ILE A 81 -1.32 10.00 7.65
CA ILE A 81 -1.07 10.31 9.06
C ILE A 81 0.34 10.91 9.24
N SER A 82 1.37 10.24 8.72
CA SER A 82 2.77 10.66 8.94
C SER A 82 3.12 11.99 8.27
N SER A 83 2.44 12.33 7.18
CA SER A 83 2.67 13.57 6.42
C SER A 83 1.84 14.75 6.92
N GLY A 84 0.99 14.58 7.94
CA GLY A 84 0.09 15.64 8.41
C GLY A 84 -1.08 15.91 7.45
N GLY A 85 -1.55 14.86 6.77
CA GLY A 85 -2.76 14.88 5.97
C GLY A 85 -2.55 14.96 4.45
N ARG A 86 -1.35 14.63 3.95
CA ARG A 86 -1.02 14.72 2.53
C ARG A 86 -1.17 13.38 1.80
N MET A 87 -1.51 13.48 0.53
CA MET A 87 -1.59 12.35 -0.41
C MET A 87 -0.59 12.58 -1.54
N PHE A 88 -0.03 11.53 -2.10
CA PHE A 88 1.07 11.61 -3.06
C PHE A 88 0.74 10.96 -4.40
N GLU A 89 1.48 11.29 -5.44
CA GLU A 89 1.28 10.72 -6.77
C GLU A 89 1.57 9.20 -6.84
N LYS A 90 2.56 8.75 -6.06
CA LYS A 90 3.11 7.38 -6.06
C LYS A 90 3.66 7.00 -4.69
N TYR A 91 3.76 5.69 -4.44
CA TYR A 91 4.11 5.14 -3.12
C TYR A 91 5.17 4.04 -3.25
N ASN A 92 6.16 4.02 -2.35
CA ASN A 92 7.07 2.89 -2.21
C ASN A 92 6.34 1.77 -1.46
N VAL A 93 6.06 0.66 -2.17
CA VAL A 93 5.27 -0.44 -1.61
C VAL A 93 6.11 -1.58 -1.04
N ALA A 94 7.43 -1.53 -1.22
CA ALA A 94 8.34 -2.56 -0.74
C ALA A 94 8.50 -2.53 0.78
N SER A 95 8.25 -1.38 1.43
CA SER A 95 8.40 -1.21 2.88
C SER A 95 7.13 -0.68 3.53
N LYS A 96 6.87 -1.16 4.76
CA LYS A 96 5.88 -0.58 5.68
C LYS A 96 6.30 0.80 6.18
N CYS A 97 7.60 1.10 6.18
CA CYS A 97 8.12 2.36 6.66
C CYS A 97 7.56 3.54 5.85
N VAL A 98 7.02 4.54 6.55
CA VAL A 98 6.54 5.79 5.96
C VAL A 98 7.68 6.71 5.50
N ASN A 99 8.88 6.53 6.08
CA ASN A 99 10.09 7.26 5.66
C ASN A 99 10.75 6.62 4.43
N GLY A 100 10.30 5.45 3.99
CA GLY A 100 10.66 4.89 2.69
C GLY A 100 9.95 5.69 1.60
N VAL A 101 10.52 6.80 1.19
CA VAL A 101 9.90 7.71 0.22
C VAL A 101 9.90 7.04 -1.17
N ALA A 102 8.77 7.15 -1.86
CA ALA A 102 8.72 6.86 -3.29
C ALA A 102 9.61 7.86 -4.04
N GLY A 103 10.11 7.54 -5.22
CA GLY A 103 11.05 8.45 -5.89
C GLY A 103 11.55 7.95 -7.23
N GLY A 104 12.73 8.40 -7.62
CA GLY A 104 13.34 8.06 -8.91
C GLY A 104 12.77 8.86 -10.07
N GLY A 105 13.36 8.65 -11.25
CA GLY A 105 13.09 9.38 -12.50
C GLY A 105 13.46 10.85 -12.45
N GLU A 106 12.71 11.66 -13.21
CA GLU A 106 13.14 13.01 -13.63
C GLU A 106 12.80 14.14 -12.65
N TYR A 107 11.91 13.93 -11.67
CA TYR A 107 11.42 14.98 -10.78
C TYR A 107 10.98 14.45 -9.40
N GLU A 108 10.90 15.37 -8.45
CA GLU A 108 10.50 15.12 -7.06
C GLU A 108 9.02 14.72 -6.93
N VAL A 109 8.69 13.93 -5.91
CA VAL A 109 7.31 13.46 -5.68
C VAL A 109 6.33 14.62 -5.46
N GLN A 110 5.16 14.54 -6.10
CA GLN A 110 4.10 15.56 -6.01
C GLN A 110 2.98 15.19 -5.03
N GLU A 111 2.34 16.22 -4.46
CA GLU A 111 1.27 16.13 -3.45
C GLU A 111 -0.15 16.41 -4.02
N GLY A 112 -1.19 15.95 -3.34
CA GLY A 112 -2.61 16.25 -3.63
C GLY A 112 -3.21 15.49 -4.83
N PHE A 113 -2.49 14.50 -5.36
CA PHE A 113 -2.71 13.93 -6.68
C PHE A 113 -4.11 13.32 -6.92
N GLY A 114 -4.80 13.78 -7.96
CA GLY A 114 -6.22 13.46 -8.21
C GLY A 114 -6.55 11.98 -8.36
N TRP A 115 -5.71 11.18 -9.05
CA TRP A 115 -5.95 9.73 -9.14
C TRP A 115 -5.83 9.03 -7.79
N THR A 116 -4.98 9.52 -6.88
CA THR A 116 -4.74 8.85 -5.61
C THR A 116 -5.95 9.05 -4.73
N ASN A 117 -6.44 10.29 -4.68
CA ASN A 117 -7.65 10.66 -3.96
C ASN A 117 -8.85 9.86 -4.49
N GLY A 118 -9.05 9.82 -5.81
CA GLY A 118 -10.18 9.10 -6.42
C GLY A 118 -10.15 7.59 -6.13
N VAL A 119 -8.98 6.96 -6.27
CA VAL A 119 -8.83 5.52 -6.00
C VAL A 119 -9.05 5.21 -4.52
N ILE A 120 -8.51 6.01 -3.61
CA ILE A 120 -8.72 5.78 -2.17
C ILE A 120 -10.20 5.92 -1.79
N LEU A 121 -10.91 6.90 -2.35
CA LEU A 121 -12.35 7.04 -2.13
C LEU A 121 -13.13 5.81 -2.64
N ASP A 122 -12.85 5.31 -3.84
CA ASP A 122 -13.48 4.09 -4.37
C ASP A 122 -13.26 2.88 -3.45
N LEU A 123 -12.01 2.69 -3.01
CA LEU A 123 -11.64 1.54 -2.19
C LEU A 123 -12.23 1.62 -0.78
N LEU A 124 -12.26 2.80 -0.17
CA LEU A 124 -12.89 3.01 1.14
C LEU A 124 -14.42 2.84 1.06
N LEU A 125 -15.06 3.36 0.01
CA LEU A 125 -16.50 3.14 -0.21
C LEU A 125 -16.83 1.66 -0.41
N THR A 126 -15.96 0.92 -1.08
CA THR A 126 -16.21 -0.49 -1.40
C THR A 126 -15.85 -1.44 -0.26
N TYR A 127 -14.75 -1.18 0.45
CA TYR A 127 -14.15 -2.11 1.41
C TYR A 127 -14.03 -1.55 2.83
N GLY A 128 -14.40 -0.31 3.10
CA GLY A 128 -14.16 0.34 4.41
C GLY A 128 -14.75 -0.44 5.59
N ALA A 129 -16.00 -0.89 5.49
CA ALA A 129 -16.66 -1.70 6.53
C ALA A 129 -15.99 -3.07 6.77
N ASP A 130 -15.19 -3.51 5.80
CA ASP A 130 -14.62 -4.82 5.65
C ASP A 130 -13.12 -4.86 5.98
N LEU A 131 -12.51 -3.69 6.15
CA LEU A 131 -11.10 -3.49 6.47
C LEU A 131 -10.98 -3.08 7.94
N SER A 132 -10.25 -3.89 8.72
CA SER A 132 -9.92 -3.58 10.10
C SER A 132 -8.41 -3.43 10.25
N PHE A 133 -7.97 -2.40 10.97
CA PHE A 133 -6.56 -2.16 11.25
C PHE A 133 -6.28 -2.36 12.74
N SER A 134 -5.40 -3.30 13.10
CA SER A 134 -4.82 -3.33 14.43
C SER A 134 -3.60 -2.38 14.49
N PRO A 135 -3.49 -1.55 15.55
CA PRO A 135 -2.33 -0.68 15.76
C PRO A 135 -1.00 -1.44 15.97
N GLU A 136 -1.06 -2.73 16.30
CA GLU A 136 0.10 -3.56 16.68
C GLU A 136 1.07 -3.84 15.52
N GLU A 137 0.68 -3.62 14.26
CA GLU A 137 1.56 -3.89 13.10
C GLU A 137 2.56 -2.77 12.77
N VAL A 138 2.61 -1.69 13.57
CA VAL A 138 3.45 -0.50 13.34
C VAL A 138 4.80 -0.58 14.08
N VAL A 139 5.01 -1.55 14.97
CA VAL A 139 6.21 -1.64 15.82
C VAL A 139 7.12 -2.79 15.38
N ASP A 140 7.95 -2.54 14.35
CA ASP A 140 9.29 -3.13 14.14
C ASP A 140 9.78 -2.58 12.79
N SER A 141 10.78 -1.71 12.68
CA SER A 141 12.20 -2.05 12.86
C SER A 141 13.10 -0.81 12.85
N ALA A 142 12.64 0.34 13.39
CA ALA A 142 13.32 1.63 13.19
C ALA A 142 14.08 2.16 14.43
N TYR A 143 14.32 1.34 15.47
CA TYR A 143 14.93 1.85 16.71
C TYR A 143 16.13 1.06 17.26
N GLU A 144 16.93 0.43 16.39
CA GLU A 144 18.29 0.06 16.78
C GLU A 144 19.32 0.82 15.93
N SER A 145 19.57 2.07 16.31
CA SER A 145 20.91 2.66 16.21
C SER A 145 21.10 3.75 17.27
N GLU A 146 22.00 3.46 18.21
CA GLU A 146 22.78 4.39 19.04
C GLU A 146 22.01 5.25 20.06
N THR A 147 22.13 4.91 21.35
CA THR A 147 22.74 5.84 22.32
C THR A 147 23.08 5.14 23.65
N ASP A 148 24.21 5.59 24.18
CA ASP A 148 24.91 5.21 25.40
C ASP A 148 24.08 5.21 26.69
N SER A 149 24.64 4.49 27.65
CA SER A 149 24.21 4.24 29.03
C SER A 149 23.78 5.45 29.89
N GLU A 150 22.76 5.16 30.73
CA GLU A 150 22.44 5.71 32.06
C GLU A 150 21.72 7.07 32.22
N SER A 151 20.42 7.03 32.53
CA SER A 151 19.89 7.28 33.89
C SER A 151 18.34 7.40 33.86
N GLY A 152 17.68 6.80 34.87
CA GLY A 152 16.27 6.43 34.76
C GLY A 152 15.22 7.49 35.09
N ARG A 153 13.96 7.21 34.69
CA ARG A 153 12.76 7.45 35.53
C ARG A 153 11.54 6.70 34.98
N SER A 154 10.80 6.11 35.91
CA SER A 154 9.51 5.42 35.75
C SER A 154 8.40 6.33 35.19
N SER A 155 7.58 5.80 34.27
CA SER A 155 6.15 6.15 34.16
C SER A 155 5.34 5.04 33.46
N SER A 156 4.12 4.84 33.96
CA SER A 156 3.17 3.75 33.68
C SER A 156 2.52 3.82 32.28
N PRO A 157 1.95 2.72 31.76
CA PRO A 157 1.39 2.68 30.40
C PRO A 157 -0.01 3.29 30.34
N THR A 158 -0.25 4.13 29.33
CA THR A 158 -1.58 4.68 29.02
C THR A 158 -2.29 3.80 27.98
N SER A 159 -3.58 3.57 28.23
CA SER A 159 -4.53 2.75 27.46
C SER A 159 -4.68 3.13 25.99
N VAL A 160 -4.94 2.09 25.18
CA VAL A 160 -5.11 2.02 23.70
C VAL A 160 -6.40 2.70 23.21
N ALA A 161 -6.39 3.26 22.00
CA ALA A 161 -7.57 3.59 21.21
C ALA A 161 -7.52 2.85 19.86
N SER A 162 -8.53 1.99 19.60
CA SER A 162 -8.77 1.41 18.28
C SER A 162 -9.57 2.41 17.43
N TYR A 163 -9.08 2.73 16.24
CA TYR A 163 -9.81 3.56 15.28
C TYR A 163 -10.40 2.68 14.19
N ALA A 164 -11.73 2.76 14.02
CA ALA A 164 -12.38 2.35 12.78
C ALA A 164 -12.14 3.46 11.74
N ILE A 165 -11.85 3.06 10.50
CA ILE A 165 -11.73 3.99 9.36
C ILE A 165 -13.12 4.38 8.87
#